data_AF-A0AAN4U0W4-F1
#
_entry.id   AF-A0AAN4U0W4-F1
#
_cell.length_a   1.000
_cell.length_b   1.000
_cell.length_c   1.000
_cell.angle_alpha   90.00
_cell.angle_beta   90.00
_cell.angle_gamma   90.00
#
_symmetry.space_group_name_H-M   'P 1'
#
loop_
_entity.id
_entity.type
_entity.pdbx_description
1 polymer ?
#
loop_
_entity_poly.entity_id
_entity_poly.type
_entity_poly.pdbx_seq_one_letter_code
_entity_poly.pdbx_strand_id
1 'polypeptide(L)' 'MPPKKNRTDPWDYDRQAYKGRNVVERVFNRMKHHRKAATRYDRLDETFLANLQLILIAIYLKKHSQKPN' A
#
# COMPACT_ATOMS: atom_id res chain seq x y z
N MET A 1 9.20 10.03 6.49
CA MET A 1 8.05 10.73 7.14
C MET A 1 8.43 12.19 7.26
N PRO A 2 7.49 13.14 7.23
CA PRO A 2 7.77 14.53 7.50
C PRO A 2 8.16 14.68 8.98
N PRO A 3 9.05 15.63 9.30
CA PRO A 3 9.33 15.98 10.68
C PRO A 3 8.08 16.52 11.37
N LYS A 4 7.95 16.26 12.68
CA LYS A 4 6.91 16.88 13.51
C LYS A 4 7.15 18.39 13.57
N LYS A 5 6.06 19.18 13.62
CA LYS A 5 6.13 20.66 13.62
C LYS A 5 6.98 21.25 14.76
N ASN A 6 7.06 20.58 15.90
CA ASN A 6 7.78 21.06 17.10
C ASN A 6 9.21 20.47 17.20
N ARG A 7 9.76 19.91 16.12
CA ARG A 7 11.10 19.35 16.09
C ARG A 7 12.12 20.49 15.99
N THR A 8 13.05 20.57 16.94
CA THR A 8 14.11 21.61 16.96
C THR A 8 15.07 21.51 15.78
N ASP A 9 15.35 20.28 15.31
CA ASP A 9 16.17 20.01 14.13
C ASP A 9 15.40 19.09 13.14
N PRO A 10 14.61 19.67 12.22
CA PRO A 10 13.88 18.93 11.20
C PRO A 10 14.79 18.59 10.01
N TRP A 11 14.70 17.35 9.52
CA TRP A 11 15.40 16.95 8.30
C TRP A 11 14.61 17.36 7.06
N ASP A 12 15.35 17.64 5.97
CA ASP A 12 14.74 17.91 4.67
C ASP A 12 14.07 16.66 4.11
N TYR A 13 12.87 16.86 3.57
CA TYR A 13 12.14 15.82 2.87
C TYR A 13 11.45 16.41 1.65
N ASP A 14 11.35 15.62 0.59
CA ASP A 14 10.60 16.01 -0.59
C ASP A 14 9.09 15.99 -0.30
N ARG A 15 8.50 17.18 -0.19
CA ARG A 15 7.06 17.38 -0.01
C ARG A 15 6.24 16.86 -1.18
N GLN A 16 6.73 16.97 -2.41
CA GLN A 16 6.02 16.51 -3.60
C GLN A 16 5.97 15.00 -3.63
N ALA A 17 7.11 14.33 -3.41
CA ALA A 17 7.14 12.87 -3.26
C ALA A 17 6.26 12.40 -2.09
N TYR A 18 6.25 13.13 -0.96
CA TYR A 18 5.45 12.76 0.20
C TYR A 18 3.93 12.84 -0.05
N LYS A 19 3.46 13.74 -0.93
CA LYS A 19 2.03 13.92 -1.24
C LYS A 19 1.36 12.65 -1.77
N GLY A 20 2.11 11.80 -2.49
CA GLY A 20 1.62 10.53 -3.04
C GLY A 20 1.52 9.37 -2.04
N ARG A 21 2.11 9.50 -0.85
CA ARG A 21 2.24 8.40 0.13
C ARG A 21 0.90 7.81 0.56
N ASN A 22 -0.12 8.65 0.74
CA ASN A 22 -1.46 8.20 1.17
C ASN A 22 -2.12 7.26 0.15
N VAL A 23 -1.75 7.32 -1.13
CA VAL A 23 -2.26 6.39 -2.15
C VAL A 23 -1.64 5.01 -1.93
N VAL A 24 -0.31 4.97 -1.77
CA VAL A 24 0.47 3.76 -1.53
C VAL A 24 0.04 3.08 -0.23
N GLU A 25 -0.06 3.85 0.87
CA GLU A 25 -0.49 3.33 2.17
C GLU A 25 -1.89 2.72 2.13
N ARG A 26 -2.84 3.36 1.42
CA ARG A 26 -4.20 2.81 1.26
C ARG A 26 -4.22 1.51 0.49
N VAL A 27 -3.33 1.31 -0.49
CA VAL A 27 -3.22 0.05 -1.23
C VAL A 27 -2.66 -1.04 -0.33
N PHE A 28 -1.57 -0.76 0.39
CA PHE A 28 -0.99 -1.72 1.34
C PHE A 28 -1.95 -2.07 2.49
N ASN A 29 -2.74 -1.11 2.98
CA ASN A 29 -3.74 -1.39 4.01
C ASN A 29 -4.79 -2.38 3.51
N ARG A 30 -5.31 -2.19 2.28
CA ARG A 30 -6.25 -3.13 1.66
C ARG A 30 -5.63 -4.49 1.42
N MET A 31 -4.37 -4.53 0.98
CA MET A 31 -3.62 -5.77 0.76
C MET A 31 -3.46 -6.55 2.07
N LYS A 32 -3.22 -5.87 3.20
CA LYS A 32 -3.10 -6.50 4.52
C LYS A 32 -4.39 -7.14 5.03
N HIS A 33 -5.56 -6.80 4.49
CA HIS A 33 -6.80 -7.52 4.80
C HIS A 33 -6.77 -8.97 4.30
N HIS A 34 -5.91 -9.27 3.32
CA HIS A 34 -5.67 -10.63 2.86
C HIS A 34 -4.61 -11.30 3.74
N ARG A 35 -5.07 -12.11 4.71
CA ARG A 35 -4.22 -12.78 5.71
C ARG A 35 -3.01 -13.50 5.09
N LYS A 36 -3.20 -14.13 3.91
CA LYS A 36 -2.14 -14.84 3.18
C LYS A 36 -0.96 -13.94 2.78
N ALA A 37 -1.26 -12.74 2.28
CA ALA A 37 -0.24 -11.74 1.94
C ALA A 37 0.37 -11.08 3.18
N ALA A 38 -0.44 -10.77 4.19
CA ALA A 38 0.02 -10.07 5.39
C ALA A 38 1.04 -10.87 6.22
N THR A 39 0.89 -12.19 6.24
CA THR A 39 1.71 -13.10 7.06
C THR A 39 2.79 -13.82 6.26
N ARG A 40 2.85 -13.62 4.93
CA ARG A 40 3.74 -14.35 4.01
C ARG A 40 3.66 -15.87 4.23
N TYR A 41 2.45 -16.42 4.14
CA TYR A 41 2.24 -17.87 4.29
C TYR A 41 2.94 -18.69 3.19
N ASP A 42 3.12 -18.11 2.01
CA ASP A 42 3.76 -18.77 0.88
C ASP A 42 5.27 -18.92 1.13
N ARG A 43 5.76 -20.16 1.04
CA ARG A 43 7.18 -20.49 1.25
C ARG A 43 8.07 -20.10 0.06
N LEU A 44 7.51 -20.08 -1.14
CA LEU A 44 8.22 -19.72 -2.36
C LEU A 44 7.95 -18.26 -2.70
N ASP A 45 9.00 -17.56 -3.10
CA ASP A 45 8.91 -16.14 -3.45
C ASP A 45 8.03 -15.91 -4.68
N GLU A 46 8.06 -16.85 -5.62
CA GLU A 46 7.21 -16.82 -6.83
C GLU A 46 5.73 -16.91 -6.49
N THR A 47 5.34 -17.81 -5.60
CA THR A 47 3.94 -17.99 -5.21
C THR A 47 3.47 -16.83 -4.34
N PHE A 48 4.35 -16.28 -3.50
CA PHE A 48 4.07 -15.04 -2.78
C PHE A 48 3.82 -13.88 -3.74
N LEU A 49 4.69 -13.67 -4.74
CA LEU A 49 4.56 -12.61 -5.72
C LEU A 49 3.27 -12.74 -6.55
N ALA A 50 2.96 -13.95 -7.02
CA ALA A 50 1.71 -14.23 -7.73
C ALA A 50 0.48 -13.88 -6.89
N ASN A 51 0.49 -14.22 -5.59
CA ASN A 51 -0.59 -13.85 -4.68
C ASN A 51 -0.70 -12.34 -4.47
N LEU A 52 0.42 -11.61 -4.37
CA LEU A 52 0.40 -10.15 -4.29
C LEU A 52 -0.21 -9.53 -5.55
N GLN A 53 0.17 -10.01 -6.74
CA GLN A 53 -0.38 -9.55 -8.01
C GLN A 53 -1.88 -9.79 -8.10
N LEU A 54 -2.34 -11.00 -7.73
CA LEU A 54 -3.76 -11.34 -7.73
C LEU A 54 -4.57 -10.43 -6.79
N ILE A 55 -4.05 -10.18 -5.58
CA ILE A 55 -4.69 -9.27 -4.61
C ILE A 55 -4.77 -7.85 -5.15
N LEU A 56 -3.71 -7.35 -5.78
CA LEU A 56 -3.70 -6.02 -6.40
C LEU A 56 -4.73 -5.90 -7.52
N ILE A 57 -4.84 -6.91 -8.38
CA ILE A 57 -5.85 -6.98 -9.44
C ILE A 57 -7.25 -6.98 -8.83
N ALA A 58 -7.50 -7.78 -7.79
CA ALA A 58 -8.79 -7.82 -7.12
C ALA A 58 -9.17 -6.46 -6.48
N ILE A 59 -8.20 -5.77 -5.83
CA ILE A 59 -8.40 -4.43 -5.27
C ILE A 59 -8.72 -3.41 -6.39
N TYR A 60 -8.02 -3.50 -7.52
CA TYR A 60 -8.24 -2.64 -8.68
C TYR A 60 -9.65 -2.85 -9.25
N LEU A 61 -10.02 -4.09 -9.55
CA LEU A 61 -11.33 -4.43 -10.08
C LEU A 61 -12.44 -4.00 -9.12
N LYS A 62 -12.32 -4.24 -7.82
CA LYS A 62 -13.30 -3.79 -6.82
C LYS A 62 -13.46 -2.26 -6.81
N LYS A 63 -12.36 -1.52 -6.95
CA LYS A 63 -12.39 -0.05 -7.00
C LYS A 63 -13.09 0.47 -8.26
N HIS A 64 -12.91 -0.19 -9.39
CA HIS A 64 -13.47 0.22 -10.68
C HIS A 64 -14.87 -0.35 -10.97
N SER A 65 -15.24 -1.47 -10.35
CA SER A 65 -16.56 -2.12 -10.43
C SER A 65 -17.63 -1.39 -9.62
N GLN A 66 -17.24 -0.63 -8.58
CA GLN A 66 -18.15 0.15 -7.74
C GLN A 66 -18.62 1.48 -8.38
N LYS A 67 -18.50 1.64 -9.71
CA LYS A 67 -19.16 2.72 -10.44
C LYS A 67 -20.33 2.17 -11.26
N PRO A 68 -21.54 2.25 -10.70
CA PRO A 68 -22.66 2.82 -11.43
C PRO A 68 -23.32 3.95 -10.61
N ASN A 69 -23.42 5.14 -11.23
CA ASN A 69 -24.01 6.41 -10.77
C ASN A 69 -23.46 7.04 -9.48
#